data_AF-A0A1Q2M7X0-F1
#
_entry.id   AF-A0A1Q2M7X0-F1
#
_cell.length_a   1.000
_cell.length_b   1.000
_cell.length_c   1.000
_cell.angle_alpha   90.00
_cell.angle_beta   90.00
_cell.angle_gamma   90.00
#
_symmetry.space_group_name_H-M   'P 1'
#
loop_
_entity.id
_entity.type
_entity.pdbx_description
1 polymer ?
#
loop_
_entity_poly.entity_id
_entity_poly.type
_entity_poly.pdbx_seq_one_letter_code
_entity_poly.pdbx_strand_id
1 'polypeptide(L)'
;MKHLFLKNFWLSVKFALLALLSLSICACGDKTPTSNATSTAQTEQIVASVGGQPIYLHEVDTAIRIQHYDLLLSEYEMRFAQLTQMVNAKQDQIGGDVEWLLEYPEPPRIEINTGTRPVRGNPQAPVALTVFCSYQSVHCAQVHPHLLALLDAYPGWVSLQHVDYPMHFHREGRNAARAARCAARQGSPWAYADGLYARARHLDSGVYPLLAKQLSLKAEDLATCMQEPEVSALVESDLALAKEQSFGNVPVVLINGLYTRGPKSYEHYAMWVVRELQRNGIAPGSIHPQADRYSTGGEPQLQHTQLPLRLEGTSLSTAAENSSALIAIEDNEAVRFATGASLLQKVRIAYIHKDHVILNNDGVIERLNLRGELSESTDLPPLTSRTPRDSATMQRIEQPAGETRKLIPADGVLPLGQEWLRQQLLEREELAKKFVLAEHEVDGYKLLRLEGITDSEFFAALGLEEGDVVLRVNDEWVHSGQNPLWDALVSGEVTDVTFMRNGLPQRLQYTVAETGYFDDLDSAPGNTNNAGNNSSDGEAAGESGSEKDKSDDEEDSDPDTDKDEDEDEDEDEDDGA
;
A
#
# COMPACT_ATOMS: atom_id res chain seq x y z
N MET A 1 30.29 -73.51 23.02
CA MET A 1 31.37 -72.49 23.14
C MET A 1 30.79 -71.36 23.98
N LYS A 2 31.28 -71.13 25.20
CA LYS A 2 32.26 -70.07 25.54
C LYS A 2 31.79 -68.68 25.06
N HIS A 3 31.53 -67.68 25.90
CA HIS A 3 31.45 -67.54 27.38
C HIS A 3 30.48 -66.35 27.65
N LEU A 4 29.53 -66.43 28.62
CA LEU A 4 29.61 -65.83 29.98
C LEU A 4 29.82 -64.29 29.99
N PHE A 5 29.06 -63.44 30.70
CA PHE A 5 28.02 -63.57 31.76
C PHE A 5 26.83 -62.62 31.44
N LEU A 6 25.53 -62.90 31.69
CA LEU A 6 24.80 -63.17 32.95
C LEU A 6 24.79 -61.99 33.96
N LYS A 7 23.72 -61.68 34.72
CA LYS A 7 22.25 -61.96 34.66
C LYS A 7 21.58 -61.31 35.89
N ASN A 8 20.29 -60.92 35.78
CA ASN A 8 19.27 -60.94 36.85
C ASN A 8 19.45 -59.98 38.09
N PHE A 9 18.47 -59.70 38.97
CA PHE A 9 17.21 -60.40 39.30
C PHE A 9 16.11 -59.50 39.95
N TRP A 10 14.89 -59.55 39.39
CA TRP A 10 13.55 -59.59 40.03
C TRP A 10 13.03 -58.66 41.16
N LEU A 11 11.91 -57.98 40.84
CA LEU A 11 10.60 -57.87 41.53
C LEU A 11 10.45 -57.61 43.07
N SER A 12 9.68 -56.56 43.35
CA SER A 12 8.49 -56.48 44.25
C SER A 12 8.41 -57.27 45.56
N VAL A 13 8.11 -56.58 46.68
CA VAL A 13 6.83 -56.68 47.46
C VAL A 13 6.84 -55.76 48.72
N LYS A 14 5.63 -55.38 49.15
CA LYS A 14 5.20 -54.48 50.25
C LYS A 14 5.72 -54.79 51.66
N PHE A 15 5.53 -53.79 52.53
CA PHE A 15 5.37 -53.72 54.02
C PHE A 15 6.45 -52.79 54.65
N ALA A 16 6.20 -51.59 55.21
CA ALA A 16 5.16 -50.97 56.05
C ALA A 16 5.69 -50.70 57.49
N LEU A 17 5.21 -49.60 58.12
CA LEU A 17 5.52 -49.12 59.49
C LEU A 17 6.96 -48.59 59.72
N LEU A 18 7.23 -47.58 60.58
CA LEU A 18 6.40 -46.57 61.26
C LEU A 18 7.31 -45.43 61.78
N ALA A 19 6.76 -44.20 61.86
CA ALA A 19 6.95 -43.12 62.87
C ALA A 19 7.26 -41.75 62.22
N LEU A 20 6.31 -40.81 62.13
CA LEU A 20 5.74 -39.94 63.19
C LEU A 20 6.68 -38.82 63.67
N LEU A 21 6.51 -37.62 63.08
CA LEU A 21 6.37 -36.36 63.85
C LEU A 21 5.63 -35.28 63.03
N SER A 22 4.32 -35.26 63.24
CA SER A 22 3.41 -34.11 63.32
C SER A 22 3.92 -32.67 63.06
N LEU A 23 3.24 -31.98 62.13
CA LEU A 23 2.72 -30.61 62.37
C LEU A 23 1.51 -30.35 61.44
N SER A 24 0.40 -29.89 62.02
CA SER A 24 -0.84 -29.55 61.30
C SER A 24 -0.83 -28.12 60.77
N ILE A 25 -1.56 -27.84 59.69
CA ILE A 25 -2.65 -26.82 59.59
C ILE A 25 -3.07 -26.59 58.12
N CYS A 26 -4.33 -26.16 57.93
CA CYS A 26 -4.98 -25.69 56.70
C CYS A 26 -5.28 -26.72 55.59
N ALA A 27 -6.55 -27.14 55.56
CA ALA A 27 -7.21 -27.53 54.33
C ALA A 27 -7.73 -26.28 53.61
N CYS A 28 -7.36 -26.11 52.34
CA CYS A 28 -8.14 -25.40 51.32
C CYS A 28 -8.09 -26.27 50.05
N GLY A 29 -9.24 -26.49 49.42
CA GLY A 29 -9.32 -27.29 48.21
C GLY A 29 -9.12 -26.43 46.97
N ASP A 30 -8.10 -26.74 46.18
CA ASP A 30 -7.90 -26.07 44.89
C ASP A 30 -8.91 -26.60 43.87
N LYS A 31 -9.81 -25.71 43.49
CA LYS A 31 -10.73 -25.90 42.37
C LYS A 31 -9.94 -25.73 41.07
N THR A 32 -9.87 -26.77 40.26
CA THR A 32 -9.59 -26.60 38.81
C THR A 32 -10.64 -25.65 38.21
N PRO A 33 -10.26 -24.56 37.53
CA PRO A 33 -11.22 -23.64 36.96
C PRO A 33 -11.89 -24.26 35.72
N THR A 34 -13.21 -24.44 35.80
CA THR A 34 -14.04 -24.96 34.72
C THR A 34 -14.30 -23.88 33.65
N SER A 35 -13.29 -23.51 32.86
CA SER A 35 -13.38 -22.45 31.84
C SER A 35 -14.43 -22.73 30.74
N ASN A 36 -14.69 -24.01 30.46
CA ASN A 36 -15.50 -24.40 29.30
C ASN A 36 -17.02 -24.39 29.55
N ALA A 37 -17.47 -24.21 30.80
CA ALA A 37 -18.90 -24.18 31.14
C ALA A 37 -19.53 -22.78 30.98
N THR A 38 -18.74 -21.71 31.14
CA THR A 38 -19.24 -20.33 31.04
C THR A 38 -19.48 -19.91 29.59
N SER A 39 -18.60 -20.34 28.67
CA SER A 39 -18.67 -19.99 27.25
C SER A 39 -19.88 -20.59 26.53
N THR A 40 -20.24 -21.84 26.83
CA THR A 40 -21.47 -22.49 26.32
C THR A 40 -22.73 -21.90 26.93
N ALA A 41 -22.70 -21.52 28.22
CA ALA A 41 -23.85 -20.87 28.87
C ALA A 41 -24.18 -19.48 28.29
N GLN A 42 -23.18 -18.72 27.84
CA GLN A 42 -23.40 -17.42 27.20
C GLN A 42 -23.91 -17.54 25.76
N THR A 43 -23.55 -18.60 25.04
CA THR A 43 -24.03 -18.80 23.65
C THR A 43 -25.51 -19.17 23.59
N GLU A 44 -26.02 -19.97 24.54
CA GLU A 44 -27.45 -20.35 24.59
C GLU A 44 -28.36 -19.35 25.35
N GLN A 45 -27.82 -18.23 25.85
CA GLN A 45 -28.60 -17.24 26.61
C GLN A 45 -29.60 -16.51 25.70
N ILE A 46 -30.89 -16.82 25.82
CA ILE A 46 -31.98 -16.10 25.14
C ILE A 46 -32.20 -14.74 25.83
N VAL A 47 -32.16 -13.66 25.08
CA VAL A 47 -32.36 -12.27 25.56
C VAL A 47 -33.68 -11.64 25.11
N ALA A 48 -34.26 -12.13 24.02
CA ALA A 48 -35.59 -11.74 23.54
C ALA A 48 -36.24 -12.88 22.74
N SER A 49 -37.52 -12.72 22.37
CA SER A 49 -38.16 -13.59 21.37
C SER A 49 -39.22 -12.81 20.59
N VAL A 50 -39.34 -13.11 19.29
CA VAL A 50 -40.34 -12.54 18.38
C VAL A 50 -41.08 -13.68 17.70
N GLY A 51 -42.40 -13.75 17.85
CA GLY A 51 -43.22 -14.80 17.23
C GLY A 51 -42.87 -16.24 17.66
N GLY A 52 -42.19 -16.41 18.80
CA GLY A 52 -41.69 -17.72 19.26
C GLY A 52 -40.31 -18.11 18.71
N GLN A 53 -39.68 -17.28 17.87
CA GLN A 53 -38.26 -17.43 17.54
C GLN A 53 -37.44 -16.74 18.65
N PRO A 54 -36.45 -17.42 19.27
CA PRO A 54 -35.56 -16.79 20.25
C PRO A 54 -34.54 -15.88 19.56
N ILE A 55 -34.06 -14.87 20.29
CA ILE A 55 -32.87 -14.08 19.96
C ILE A 55 -31.87 -14.31 21.09
N TYR A 56 -30.67 -14.74 20.75
CA TYR A 56 -29.61 -15.08 21.69
C TYR A 56 -28.65 -13.90 21.94
N LEU A 57 -28.04 -13.86 23.12
CA LEU A 57 -27.06 -12.83 23.49
C LEU A 57 -25.89 -12.78 22.49
N HIS A 58 -25.39 -13.94 22.07
CA HIS A 58 -24.27 -14.01 21.11
C HIS A 58 -24.61 -13.40 19.74
N GLU A 59 -25.88 -13.42 19.31
CA GLU A 59 -26.31 -12.77 18.06
C GLU A 59 -26.25 -11.25 18.21
N VAL A 60 -26.71 -10.73 19.36
CA VAL A 60 -26.64 -9.30 19.70
C VAL A 60 -25.18 -8.85 19.81
N ASP A 61 -24.36 -9.56 20.57
CA ASP A 61 -22.92 -9.28 20.73
C ASP A 61 -22.19 -9.32 19.39
N THR A 62 -22.51 -10.28 18.52
CA THR A 62 -21.98 -10.36 17.15
C THR A 62 -22.42 -9.16 16.30
N ALA A 63 -23.68 -8.73 16.41
CA ALA A 63 -24.20 -7.58 15.68
C ALA A 63 -23.57 -6.24 16.12
N ILE A 64 -23.17 -6.11 17.40
CA ILE A 64 -22.53 -4.89 17.95
C ILE A 64 -21.00 -4.97 18.06
N ARG A 65 -20.36 -6.04 17.56
CA ARG A 65 -18.93 -6.34 17.79
C ARG A 65 -17.97 -5.21 17.40
N ILE A 66 -18.30 -4.47 16.33
CA ILE A 66 -17.50 -3.33 15.85
C ILE A 66 -17.67 -2.13 16.78
N GLN A 67 -18.91 -1.79 17.13
CA GLN A 67 -19.25 -0.69 18.02
C GLN A 67 -18.67 -0.92 19.42
N HIS A 68 -18.71 -2.16 19.91
CA HIS A 68 -18.09 -2.56 21.18
C HIS A 68 -16.57 -2.41 21.13
N TYR A 69 -15.92 -2.81 20.03
CA TYR A 69 -14.48 -2.59 19.87
C TYR A 69 -14.10 -1.10 19.77
N ASP A 70 -14.87 -0.30 19.03
CA ASP A 70 -14.64 1.16 18.95
C ASP A 70 -14.73 1.83 20.34
N LEU A 71 -15.58 1.32 21.24
CA LEU A 71 -15.62 1.75 22.65
C LEU A 71 -14.37 1.32 23.43
N LEU A 72 -13.91 0.07 23.29
CA LEU A 72 -12.68 -0.42 23.92
C LEU A 72 -11.44 0.36 23.43
N LEU A 73 -11.40 0.71 22.15
CA LEU A 73 -10.35 1.54 21.57
C LEU A 73 -10.40 2.97 22.12
N SER A 74 -11.58 3.57 22.21
CA SER A 74 -11.76 4.90 22.82
C SER A 74 -11.31 4.91 24.28
N GLU A 75 -11.61 3.84 25.04
CA GLU A 75 -11.13 3.68 26.41
C GLU A 75 -9.61 3.54 26.48
N TYR A 76 -9.01 2.71 25.61
CA TYR A 76 -7.56 2.59 25.51
C TYR A 76 -6.88 3.92 25.20
N GLU A 77 -7.37 4.68 24.21
CA GLU A 77 -6.79 5.96 23.81
C GLU A 77 -6.85 6.99 24.97
N MET A 78 -7.95 7.04 25.73
CA MET A 78 -8.04 7.86 26.94
C MET A 78 -7.06 7.41 28.04
N ARG A 79 -6.97 6.09 28.31
CA ARG A 79 -6.03 5.52 29.29
C ARG A 79 -4.57 5.80 28.90
N PHE A 80 -4.22 5.65 27.62
CA PHE A 80 -2.87 5.87 27.10
C PHE A 80 -2.47 7.35 27.17
N ALA A 81 -3.38 8.27 26.83
CA ALA A 81 -3.14 9.71 26.96
C ALA A 81 -2.88 10.11 28.43
N GLN A 82 -3.71 9.63 29.36
CA GLN A 82 -3.52 9.88 30.80
C GLN A 82 -2.23 9.24 31.34
N LEU A 83 -1.93 8.00 30.93
CA LEU A 83 -0.70 7.31 31.29
C LEU A 83 0.53 8.08 30.80
N THR A 84 0.51 8.59 29.57
CA THR A 84 1.61 9.39 28.99
C THR A 84 1.89 10.64 29.83
N GLN A 85 0.85 11.36 30.28
CA GLN A 85 1.02 12.50 31.17
C GLN A 85 1.65 12.09 32.52
N MET A 86 1.19 10.96 33.09
CA MET A 86 1.71 10.45 34.37
C MET A 86 3.15 9.92 34.25
N VAL A 87 3.51 9.32 33.12
CA VAL A 87 4.87 8.89 32.79
C VAL A 87 5.79 10.10 32.70
N ASN A 88 5.45 11.11 31.88
CA ASN A 88 6.29 12.31 31.72
C ASN A 88 6.53 13.01 33.08
N ALA A 89 5.47 13.20 33.88
CA ALA A 89 5.60 13.79 35.21
C ALA A 89 6.46 12.98 36.20
N LYS A 90 6.62 11.67 35.99
CA LYS A 90 7.53 10.80 36.76
C LYS A 90 8.94 10.79 36.17
N GLN A 91 9.06 10.84 34.85
CA GLN A 91 10.31 10.93 34.10
C GLN A 91 11.12 12.15 34.57
N ASP A 92 10.45 13.31 34.67
CA ASP A 92 11.03 14.57 35.14
C ASP A 92 11.46 14.55 36.62
N GLN A 93 10.91 13.63 37.43
CA GLN A 93 11.17 13.54 38.87
C GLN A 93 12.23 12.49 39.24
N ILE A 94 12.25 11.35 38.54
CA ILE A 94 12.99 10.14 38.94
C ILE A 94 14.00 9.72 37.86
N GLY A 95 13.72 10.02 36.58
CA GLY A 95 14.45 9.48 35.44
C GLY A 95 14.29 7.96 35.28
N GLY A 96 14.98 7.40 34.27
CA GLY A 96 14.99 5.97 33.94
C GLY A 96 14.28 5.63 32.63
N ASP A 97 14.31 4.35 32.26
CA ASP A 97 13.65 3.84 31.06
C ASP A 97 12.15 3.59 31.32
N VAL A 98 11.31 3.82 30.30
CA VAL A 98 9.85 3.63 30.41
C VAL A 98 9.45 2.29 29.84
N GLU A 99 8.92 1.42 30.70
CA GLU A 99 8.22 0.19 30.31
C GLU A 99 6.71 0.47 30.14
N TRP A 100 6.16 0.18 28.96
CA TRP A 100 4.75 0.39 28.65
C TRP A 100 3.97 -0.93 28.76
N LEU A 101 3.19 -1.07 29.84
CA LEU A 101 2.42 -2.29 30.16
C LEU A 101 0.92 -2.18 29.84
N LEU A 102 0.47 -1.12 29.16
CA LEU A 102 -0.93 -0.96 28.78
C LEU A 102 -1.22 -1.76 27.50
N GLU A 103 -1.94 -2.87 27.64
CA GLU A 103 -2.33 -3.73 26.51
C GLU A 103 -3.27 -2.99 25.53
N TYR A 104 -2.97 -3.09 24.23
CA TYR A 104 -3.84 -2.59 23.16
C TYR A 104 -5.01 -3.57 22.93
N PRO A 105 -6.27 -3.11 22.82
CA PRO A 105 -7.43 -3.99 22.66
C PRO A 105 -7.35 -4.78 21.36
N GLU A 106 -7.66 -6.07 21.40
CA GLU A 106 -7.64 -6.92 20.20
C GLU A 106 -8.87 -6.66 19.32
N PRO A 107 -8.67 -6.32 18.03
CA PRO A 107 -9.77 -6.06 17.11
C PRO A 107 -10.56 -7.33 16.80
N PRO A 108 -11.89 -7.22 16.60
CA PRO A 108 -12.70 -8.34 16.18
C PRO A 108 -12.24 -8.81 14.80
N ARG A 109 -12.21 -10.13 14.61
CA ARG A 109 -12.01 -10.71 13.29
C ARG A 109 -13.33 -10.75 12.53
N ILE A 110 -13.30 -10.28 11.30
CA ILE A 110 -14.45 -10.22 10.40
C ILE A 110 -14.13 -11.11 9.21
N GLU A 111 -14.93 -12.14 9.02
CA GLU A 111 -14.86 -13.01 7.84
C GLU A 111 -15.61 -12.32 6.69
N ILE A 112 -14.91 -12.06 5.59
CA ILE A 112 -15.46 -11.43 4.39
C ILE A 112 -15.04 -12.24 3.18
N ASN A 113 -16.01 -12.59 2.34
CA ASN A 113 -15.71 -13.09 1.00
C ASN A 113 -15.46 -11.91 0.05
N THR A 114 -14.18 -11.61 -0.19
CA THR A 114 -13.76 -10.56 -1.12
C THR A 114 -13.70 -11.01 -2.58
N GLY A 115 -14.13 -12.23 -2.90
CA GLY A 115 -14.29 -12.74 -4.25
C GLY A 115 -13.01 -12.66 -5.09
N THR A 116 -13.17 -12.49 -6.40
CA THR A 116 -12.07 -12.41 -7.37
C THR A 116 -11.62 -10.98 -7.66
N ARG A 117 -11.68 -10.07 -6.66
CA ARG A 117 -11.17 -8.70 -6.82
C ARG A 117 -9.65 -8.74 -7.02
N PRO A 118 -9.05 -7.90 -7.90
CA PRO A 118 -7.61 -7.88 -8.12
C PRO A 118 -6.81 -7.78 -6.82
N VAL A 119 -5.67 -8.49 -6.76
CA VAL A 119 -4.75 -8.47 -5.62
C VAL A 119 -3.41 -7.85 -6.05
N ARG A 120 -2.86 -6.96 -5.22
CA ARG A 120 -1.51 -6.38 -5.36
C ARG A 120 -0.55 -7.16 -4.48
N GLY A 121 0.66 -7.43 -4.98
CA GLY A 121 1.60 -8.34 -4.32
C GLY A 121 1.24 -9.81 -4.56
N ASN A 122 1.64 -10.70 -3.66
CA ASN A 122 1.46 -12.15 -3.82
C ASN A 122 0.00 -12.58 -3.57
N PRO A 123 -0.74 -13.17 -4.53
CA PRO A 123 -2.10 -13.66 -4.30
C PRO A 123 -2.18 -14.78 -3.24
N GLN A 124 -1.07 -15.45 -2.95
CA GLN A 124 -0.93 -16.49 -1.92
C GLN A 124 -0.24 -15.98 -0.64
N ALA A 125 -0.20 -14.66 -0.42
CA ALA A 125 0.35 -14.08 0.80
C ALA A 125 -0.43 -14.56 2.05
N PRO A 126 0.26 -15.00 3.12
CA PRO A 126 -0.38 -15.42 4.38
C PRO A 126 -0.98 -14.26 5.19
N VAL A 127 -0.70 -13.00 4.80
CA VAL A 127 -1.34 -11.81 5.37
C VAL A 127 -1.97 -10.98 4.25
N ALA A 128 -3.30 -10.97 4.19
CA ALA A 128 -4.07 -10.15 3.27
C ALA A 128 -4.54 -8.85 3.95
N LEU A 129 -4.28 -7.71 3.30
CA LEU A 129 -4.83 -6.41 3.62
C LEU A 129 -6.06 -6.15 2.74
N THR A 130 -7.27 -6.24 3.28
CA THR A 130 -8.48 -5.80 2.58
C THR A 130 -8.78 -4.36 2.96
N VAL A 131 -8.69 -3.42 2.02
CA VAL A 131 -9.00 -2.01 2.25
C VAL A 131 -10.34 -1.62 1.61
N PHE A 132 -11.30 -1.24 2.46
CA PHE A 132 -12.57 -0.66 2.05
C PHE A 132 -12.41 0.86 1.96
N CYS A 133 -12.42 1.40 0.74
CA CYS A 133 -12.05 2.78 0.49
C CYS A 133 -12.73 3.43 -0.71
N SER A 134 -12.66 4.76 -0.75
CA SER A 134 -13.02 5.53 -1.94
C SER A 134 -11.82 6.28 -2.44
N TYR A 135 -11.59 6.24 -3.76
CA TYR A 135 -10.55 7.02 -4.42
C TYR A 135 -10.67 8.54 -4.22
N GLN A 136 -11.88 9.05 -3.95
CA GLN A 136 -12.09 10.48 -3.62
C GLN A 136 -11.89 10.81 -2.13
N SER A 137 -11.66 9.81 -1.27
CA SER A 137 -11.49 10.06 0.17
C SER A 137 -10.06 10.46 0.49
N VAL A 138 -9.88 11.68 1.01
CA VAL A 138 -8.59 12.18 1.49
C VAL A 138 -7.98 11.29 2.60
N HIS A 139 -8.79 10.62 3.41
CA HIS A 139 -8.30 9.69 4.44
C HIS A 139 -7.85 8.35 3.85
N CYS A 140 -8.46 7.91 2.74
CA CYS A 140 -7.96 6.75 2.00
C CYS A 140 -6.65 7.08 1.27
N ALA A 141 -6.57 8.24 0.61
CA ALA A 141 -5.34 8.72 0.00
C ALA A 141 -4.20 8.85 1.03
N GLN A 142 -4.49 9.34 2.24
CA GLN A 142 -3.52 9.40 3.35
C GLN A 142 -3.02 8.00 3.79
N VAL A 143 -3.89 6.98 3.82
CA VAL A 143 -3.52 5.62 4.23
C VAL A 143 -2.80 4.86 3.12
N HIS A 144 -3.09 5.14 1.86
CA HIS A 144 -2.61 4.36 0.72
C HIS A 144 -1.07 4.20 0.69
N PRO A 145 -0.23 5.26 0.85
CA PRO A 145 1.22 5.11 0.97
C PRO A 145 1.69 4.22 2.12
N HIS A 146 0.95 4.17 3.24
CA HIS A 146 1.28 3.27 4.35
C HIS A 146 0.99 1.81 4.01
N LEU A 147 -0.04 1.54 3.20
CA LEU A 147 -0.35 0.18 2.73
C LEU A 147 0.65 -0.29 1.66
N LEU A 148 1.10 0.62 0.78
CA LEU A 148 2.18 0.32 -0.16
C LEU A 148 3.48 -0.01 0.58
N ALA A 149 3.89 0.82 1.54
CA ALA A 149 5.09 0.56 2.35
C ALA A 149 5.06 -0.79 3.11
N LEU A 150 3.88 -1.39 3.36
CA LEU A 150 3.77 -2.74 3.93
C LEU A 150 3.98 -3.84 2.89
N LEU A 151 3.58 -3.64 1.63
CA LEU A 151 3.93 -4.55 0.53
C LEU A 151 5.45 -4.54 0.34
N ASP A 152 6.03 -3.34 0.32
CA ASP A 152 7.47 -3.10 0.10
C ASP A 152 8.32 -3.69 1.25
N ALA A 153 7.87 -3.55 2.50
CA ALA A 153 8.57 -4.06 3.69
C ALA A 153 8.39 -5.56 3.93
N TYR A 154 7.34 -6.17 3.37
CA TYR A 154 7.00 -7.59 3.52
C TYR A 154 6.74 -8.27 2.16
N PRO A 155 7.69 -8.19 1.20
CA PRO A 155 7.47 -8.61 -0.18
C PRO A 155 7.17 -10.10 -0.25
N GLY A 156 6.03 -10.44 -0.86
CA GLY A 156 5.52 -11.80 -0.98
C GLY A 156 4.84 -12.37 0.27
N TRP A 157 5.02 -11.75 1.44
CA TRP A 157 4.34 -12.12 2.69
C TRP A 157 3.02 -11.38 2.91
N VAL A 158 2.90 -10.18 2.34
CA VAL A 158 1.70 -9.34 2.42
C VAL A 158 1.11 -9.14 1.02
N SER A 159 -0.22 -9.06 0.96
CA SER A 159 -0.97 -8.65 -0.23
C SER A 159 -1.99 -7.58 0.10
N LEU A 160 -2.43 -6.83 -0.92
CA LEU A 160 -3.40 -5.74 -0.78
C LEU A 160 -4.54 -5.92 -1.77
N GLN A 161 -5.77 -5.76 -1.30
CA GLN A 161 -6.98 -5.86 -2.10
C GLN A 161 -7.90 -4.69 -1.80
N HIS A 162 -8.28 -3.93 -2.83
CA HIS A 162 -9.21 -2.81 -2.74
C HIS A 162 -10.66 -3.29 -2.84
N VAL A 163 -11.53 -2.75 -2.00
CA VAL A 163 -12.99 -2.91 -2.04
C VAL A 163 -13.62 -1.52 -2.15
N ASP A 164 -14.38 -1.28 -3.21
CA ASP A 164 -14.93 0.04 -3.54
C ASP A 164 -15.99 0.46 -2.50
N TYR A 165 -15.68 1.44 -1.66
CA TYR A 165 -16.59 2.01 -0.68
C TYR A 165 -16.83 3.53 -0.86
N PRO A 166 -17.32 4.00 -2.03
CA PRO A 166 -17.72 5.39 -2.23
C PRO A 166 -18.98 5.78 -1.43
N MET A 167 -18.76 6.53 -0.36
CA MET A 167 -19.80 7.18 0.44
C MET A 167 -20.66 8.15 -0.36
N HIS A 168 -21.86 8.45 0.15
CA HIS A 168 -22.84 9.34 -0.48
C HIS A 168 -22.34 10.76 -0.77
N PHE A 169 -21.35 11.27 -0.02
CA PHE A 169 -20.73 12.58 -0.27
C PHE A 169 -19.51 12.54 -1.22
N HIS A 170 -18.99 11.36 -1.55
CA HIS A 170 -17.98 11.21 -2.61
C HIS A 170 -18.67 11.20 -3.98
N ARG A 171 -19.00 12.39 -4.49
CA ARG A 171 -19.72 12.59 -5.77
C ARG A 171 -19.06 11.86 -6.95
N GLU A 172 -17.74 11.89 -7.01
CA GLU A 172 -16.93 11.20 -8.03
C GLU A 172 -16.46 9.82 -7.60
N GLY A 173 -16.67 9.42 -6.34
CA GLY A 173 -16.18 8.15 -5.81
C GLY A 173 -16.65 6.92 -6.61
N ARG A 174 -17.88 6.94 -7.15
CA ARG A 174 -18.39 5.89 -8.06
C ARG A 174 -17.75 5.93 -9.45
N ASN A 175 -17.54 7.13 -10.01
CA ASN A 175 -16.89 7.29 -11.30
C ASN A 175 -15.45 6.79 -11.24
N ALA A 176 -14.70 7.20 -10.21
CA ALA A 176 -13.34 6.74 -9.96
C ALA A 176 -13.24 5.22 -9.74
N ALA A 177 -14.16 4.63 -8.97
CA ALA A 177 -14.25 3.18 -8.82
C ALA A 177 -14.45 2.46 -10.17
N ARG A 178 -15.45 2.88 -10.96
CA ARG A 178 -15.68 2.32 -12.31
C ARG A 178 -14.47 2.49 -13.23
N ALA A 179 -13.81 3.65 -13.18
CA ALA A 179 -12.61 3.93 -13.96
C ALA A 179 -11.45 2.98 -13.58
N ALA A 180 -11.23 2.72 -12.29
CA ALA A 180 -10.25 1.73 -11.82
C ALA A 180 -10.59 0.30 -12.27
N ARG A 181 -11.87 -0.11 -12.25
CA ARG A 181 -12.32 -1.40 -12.81
C ARG A 181 -12.07 -1.50 -14.32
N CYS A 182 -12.23 -0.40 -15.05
CA CYS A 182 -11.98 -0.35 -16.49
C CYS A 182 -10.49 -0.36 -16.84
N ALA A 183 -9.66 0.32 -16.06
CA ALA A 183 -8.21 0.20 -16.16
C ALA A 183 -7.75 -1.24 -15.83
N ALA A 184 -8.38 -1.90 -14.86
CA ALA A 184 -8.12 -3.32 -14.57
C ALA A 184 -8.39 -4.23 -15.79
N ARG A 185 -9.45 -3.98 -16.55
CA ARG A 185 -9.75 -4.72 -17.81
C ARG A 185 -8.72 -4.46 -18.92
N GLN A 186 -8.00 -3.35 -18.87
CA GLN A 186 -6.90 -3.04 -19.79
C GLN A 186 -5.51 -3.49 -19.26
N GLY A 187 -5.47 -4.24 -18.16
CA GLY A 187 -4.20 -4.68 -17.57
C GLY A 187 -3.44 -3.56 -16.87
N SER A 188 -4.13 -2.57 -16.28
CA SER A 188 -3.51 -1.69 -15.28
C SER A 188 -4.41 -1.29 -14.11
N PRO A 189 -4.82 -2.24 -13.25
CA PRO A 189 -5.56 -1.93 -12.03
C PRO A 189 -4.79 -1.01 -11.09
N TRP A 190 -3.49 -1.26 -10.86
CA TRP A 190 -2.79 -0.67 -9.72
C TRP A 190 -2.20 0.72 -10.00
N ALA A 191 -1.59 0.92 -11.17
CA ALA A 191 -1.09 2.25 -11.52
C ALA A 191 -2.25 3.26 -11.66
N TYR A 192 -3.39 2.84 -12.21
CA TYR A 192 -4.55 3.71 -12.30
C TYR A 192 -5.15 4.04 -10.92
N ALA A 193 -5.22 3.05 -10.01
CA ALA A 193 -5.63 3.25 -8.63
C ALA A 193 -4.72 4.23 -7.87
N ASP A 194 -3.40 4.12 -8.03
CA ASP A 194 -2.41 5.01 -7.43
C ASP A 194 -2.59 6.45 -7.95
N GLY A 195 -2.72 6.60 -9.28
CA GLY A 195 -2.95 7.89 -9.94
C GLY A 195 -4.28 8.58 -9.56
N LEU A 196 -5.33 7.79 -9.26
CA LEU A 196 -6.57 8.32 -8.68
C LEU A 196 -6.37 8.81 -7.24
N TYR A 197 -5.67 8.05 -6.40
CA TYR A 197 -5.48 8.42 -4.99
C TYR A 197 -4.65 9.69 -4.81
N ALA A 198 -3.58 9.86 -5.58
CA ALA A 198 -2.81 11.09 -5.56
C ALA A 198 -3.59 12.32 -6.09
N ARG A 199 -4.73 12.10 -6.77
CA ARG A 199 -5.67 13.14 -7.21
C ARG A 199 -6.97 13.18 -6.41
N ALA A 200 -7.07 12.49 -5.26
CA ALA A 200 -8.32 12.30 -4.50
C ALA A 200 -9.11 13.60 -4.21
N ARG A 201 -8.40 14.72 -3.97
CA ARG A 201 -8.98 16.06 -3.72
C ARG A 201 -9.57 16.74 -4.96
N HIS A 202 -9.11 16.36 -6.15
CA HIS A 202 -9.36 17.03 -7.43
C HIS A 202 -9.83 16.03 -8.50
N LEU A 203 -10.59 15.00 -8.11
CA LEU A 203 -11.22 14.11 -9.08
C LEU A 203 -12.39 14.82 -9.77
N ASP A 204 -12.35 14.83 -11.10
CA ASP A 204 -13.40 15.29 -12.01
C ASP A 204 -13.42 14.41 -13.28
N SER A 205 -14.29 14.74 -14.24
CA SER A 205 -14.44 13.99 -15.49
C SER A 205 -13.23 14.06 -16.43
N GLY A 206 -12.36 15.07 -16.29
CA GLY A 206 -11.13 15.23 -17.08
C GLY A 206 -9.97 14.39 -16.56
N VAL A 207 -9.92 14.13 -15.24
CA VAL A 207 -8.86 13.31 -14.63
C VAL A 207 -8.83 11.88 -15.18
N TYR A 208 -9.98 11.27 -15.47
CA TYR A 208 -10.02 9.87 -15.94
C TYR A 208 -9.35 9.64 -17.30
N PRO A 209 -9.71 10.34 -18.39
CA PRO A 209 -9.02 10.19 -19.68
C PRO A 209 -7.56 10.68 -19.62
N LEU A 210 -7.25 11.66 -18.76
CA LEU A 210 -5.88 12.14 -18.53
C LEU A 210 -5.00 11.04 -17.89
N LEU A 211 -5.48 10.36 -16.85
CA LEU A 211 -4.81 9.20 -16.24
C LEU A 211 -4.66 8.03 -17.24
N ALA A 212 -5.71 7.74 -18.02
CA ALA A 212 -5.64 6.71 -19.05
C ALA A 212 -4.52 7.01 -20.05
N LYS A 213 -4.42 8.26 -20.53
CA LYS A 213 -3.37 8.69 -21.47
C LYS A 213 -1.97 8.65 -20.86
N GLN A 214 -1.79 9.09 -19.61
CA GLN A 214 -0.51 8.99 -18.88
C GLN A 214 -0.01 7.55 -18.79
N LEU A 215 -0.91 6.60 -18.55
CA LEU A 215 -0.61 5.18 -18.39
C LEU A 215 -0.66 4.40 -19.72
N SER A 216 -0.70 5.09 -20.86
CA SER A 216 -0.80 4.49 -22.21
C SER A 216 -2.01 3.56 -22.41
N LEU A 217 -3.05 3.71 -21.59
CA LEU A 217 -4.33 3.03 -21.73
C LEU A 217 -5.17 3.70 -22.82
N LYS A 218 -6.08 2.94 -23.41
CA LYS A 218 -7.04 3.47 -24.38
C LYS A 218 -8.15 4.21 -23.66
N ALA A 219 -8.13 5.54 -23.75
CA ALA A 219 -9.11 6.40 -23.12
C ALA A 219 -10.55 6.16 -23.64
N GLU A 220 -10.72 5.82 -24.93
CA GLU A 220 -12.01 5.49 -25.52
C GLU A 220 -12.59 4.18 -24.95
N ASP A 221 -11.83 3.07 -24.99
CA ASP A 221 -12.21 1.79 -24.36
C ASP A 221 -12.55 1.96 -22.87
N LEU A 222 -11.80 2.81 -22.15
CA LEU A 222 -12.06 3.14 -20.73
C LEU A 222 -13.39 3.90 -20.57
N ALA A 223 -13.65 4.91 -21.39
CA ALA A 223 -14.87 5.72 -21.33
C ALA A 223 -16.13 4.91 -21.71
N THR A 224 -16.03 3.97 -22.66
CA THR A 224 -17.10 3.01 -22.97
C THR A 224 -17.34 2.05 -21.81
N CYS A 225 -16.28 1.44 -21.29
CA CYS A 225 -16.37 0.51 -20.16
C CYS A 225 -17.01 1.14 -18.91
N MET A 226 -16.71 2.40 -18.60
CA MET A 226 -17.27 3.10 -17.44
C MET A 226 -18.79 3.28 -17.50
N GLN A 227 -19.39 3.16 -18.67
CA GLN A 227 -20.84 3.25 -18.90
C GLN A 227 -21.54 1.88 -18.80
N GLU A 228 -20.80 0.78 -18.69
CA GLU A 228 -21.39 -0.55 -18.67
C GLU A 228 -22.17 -0.83 -17.36
N PRO A 229 -23.37 -1.42 -17.45
CA PRO A 229 -24.15 -1.81 -16.28
C PRO A 229 -23.42 -2.83 -15.38
N GLU A 230 -22.64 -3.73 -15.98
CA GLU A 230 -21.85 -4.74 -15.24
C GLU A 230 -20.80 -4.09 -14.34
N VAL A 231 -20.05 -3.12 -14.86
CA VAL A 231 -19.03 -2.39 -14.10
C VAL A 231 -19.65 -1.58 -12.97
N SER A 232 -20.83 -1.01 -13.19
CA SER A 232 -21.61 -0.35 -12.13
C SER A 232 -22.11 -1.35 -11.07
N ALA A 233 -22.55 -2.55 -11.47
CA ALA A 233 -23.00 -3.60 -10.56
C ALA A 233 -21.88 -4.14 -9.66
N LEU A 234 -20.63 -4.20 -10.15
CA LEU A 234 -19.47 -4.53 -9.32
C LEU A 234 -19.28 -3.51 -8.18
N VAL A 235 -19.32 -2.22 -8.48
CA VAL A 235 -19.18 -1.15 -7.47
C VAL A 235 -20.32 -1.19 -6.44
N GLU A 236 -21.57 -1.41 -6.87
CA GLU A 236 -22.69 -1.55 -5.94
C GLU A 236 -22.64 -2.86 -5.13
N SER A 237 -21.99 -3.92 -5.63
CA SER A 237 -21.72 -5.14 -4.86
C SER A 237 -20.70 -4.91 -3.74
N ASP A 238 -19.65 -4.14 -3.99
CA ASP A 238 -18.68 -3.73 -2.96
C ASP A 238 -19.33 -2.86 -1.88
N LEU A 239 -20.20 -1.91 -2.28
CA LEU A 239 -21.01 -1.11 -1.36
C LEU A 239 -21.96 -1.95 -0.50
N ALA A 240 -22.62 -2.96 -1.08
CA ALA A 240 -23.49 -3.88 -0.36
C ALA A 240 -22.70 -4.69 0.67
N LEU A 241 -21.52 -5.20 0.31
CA LEU A 241 -20.63 -5.96 1.19
C LEU A 241 -20.16 -5.13 2.39
N ALA A 242 -19.79 -3.86 2.17
CA ALA A 242 -19.40 -2.95 3.25
C ALA A 242 -20.57 -2.65 4.21
N LYS A 243 -21.78 -2.50 3.66
CA LYS A 243 -23.01 -2.24 4.42
C LYS A 243 -23.46 -3.45 5.24
N GLU A 244 -23.33 -4.66 4.71
CA GLU A 244 -23.64 -5.92 5.41
C GLU A 244 -22.82 -6.05 6.71
N GLN A 245 -21.54 -5.69 6.66
CA GLN A 245 -20.66 -5.70 7.84
C GLN A 245 -20.85 -4.49 8.76
N SER A 246 -21.85 -3.63 8.49
CA SER A 246 -22.13 -2.40 9.24
C SER A 246 -20.90 -1.50 9.39
N PHE A 247 -20.04 -1.43 8.36
CA PHE A 247 -18.89 -0.55 8.40
C PHE A 247 -19.31 0.91 8.48
N GLY A 248 -18.53 1.66 9.27
CA GLY A 248 -18.66 3.11 9.40
C GLY A 248 -17.87 3.82 8.31
N ASN A 249 -17.13 4.86 8.71
CA ASN A 249 -16.43 5.68 7.74
C ASN A 249 -15.14 5.03 7.22
N VAL A 250 -14.88 5.19 5.92
CA VAL A 250 -13.59 4.84 5.28
C VAL A 250 -12.44 5.71 5.81
N PRO A 251 -11.19 5.24 5.77
CA PRO A 251 -10.77 3.87 5.44
C PRO A 251 -11.19 2.86 6.52
N VAL A 252 -11.55 1.65 6.10
CA VAL A 252 -11.55 0.46 6.96
C VAL A 252 -10.55 -0.52 6.37
N VAL A 253 -9.58 -0.96 7.17
CA VAL A 253 -8.59 -1.95 6.74
C VAL A 253 -8.74 -3.20 7.58
N LEU A 254 -8.85 -4.35 6.93
CA LEU A 254 -8.86 -5.67 7.56
C LEU A 254 -7.51 -6.35 7.33
N ILE A 255 -6.88 -6.84 8.39
CA ILE A 255 -5.59 -7.56 8.32
C ILE A 255 -5.87 -9.02 8.66
N ASN A 256 -6.01 -9.88 7.64
CA ASN A 256 -6.61 -11.22 7.79
C ASN A 256 -7.97 -11.21 8.52
N GLY A 257 -8.78 -10.18 8.25
CA GLY A 257 -10.06 -9.94 8.93
C GLY A 257 -9.98 -9.13 10.23
N LEU A 258 -8.79 -8.87 10.79
CA LEU A 258 -8.66 -8.01 11.98
C LEU A 258 -9.05 -6.56 11.65
N TYR A 259 -10.13 -6.08 12.26
CA TYR A 259 -10.72 -4.78 11.97
C TYR A 259 -9.89 -3.59 12.45
N THR A 260 -9.60 -2.64 11.56
CA THR A 260 -9.06 -1.32 11.92
C THR A 260 -9.87 -0.20 11.28
N ARG A 261 -10.10 0.87 12.04
CA ARG A 261 -10.96 1.99 11.66
C ARG A 261 -10.17 3.28 11.47
N GLY A 262 -10.47 3.99 10.37
CA GLY A 262 -9.93 5.32 10.08
C GLY A 262 -8.43 5.29 9.72
N PRO A 263 -7.85 6.46 9.42
CA PRO A 263 -6.45 6.54 9.08
C PRO A 263 -5.57 6.23 10.29
N LYS A 264 -4.73 5.21 10.17
CA LYS A 264 -3.69 4.85 11.15
C LYS A 264 -2.31 4.92 10.49
N SER A 265 -1.25 4.99 11.29
CA SER A 265 0.12 5.05 10.76
C SER A 265 0.61 3.69 10.25
N TYR A 266 1.68 3.71 9.46
CA TYR A 266 2.41 2.50 9.05
C TYR A 266 2.71 1.57 10.24
N GLU A 267 3.21 2.09 11.36
CA GLU A 267 3.58 1.30 12.53
C GLU A 267 2.38 0.56 13.15
N HIS A 268 1.19 1.17 13.14
CA HIS A 268 -0.03 0.53 13.65
C HIS A 268 -0.45 -0.68 12.81
N TYR A 269 -0.42 -0.54 11.47
CA TYR A 269 -0.73 -1.65 10.57
C TYR A 269 0.38 -2.72 10.61
N ALA A 270 1.65 -2.31 10.64
CA ALA A 270 2.80 -3.21 10.73
C ALA A 270 2.77 -4.10 11.99
N MET A 271 2.33 -3.56 13.14
CA MET A 271 2.13 -4.32 14.37
C MET A 271 1.18 -5.52 14.16
N TRP A 272 0.05 -5.30 13.49
CA TRP A 272 -0.92 -6.36 13.19
C TRP A 272 -0.42 -7.33 12.13
N VAL A 273 0.28 -6.85 11.09
CA VAL A 273 0.94 -7.70 10.09
C VAL A 273 1.95 -8.64 10.76
N VAL A 274 2.83 -8.12 11.62
CA VAL A 274 3.81 -8.94 12.36
C VAL A 274 3.13 -9.98 13.24
N ARG A 275 2.04 -9.61 13.94
CA ARG A 275 1.25 -10.53 14.77
C ARG A 275 0.60 -11.65 13.93
N GLU A 276 0.07 -11.34 12.75
CA GLU A 276 -0.50 -12.34 11.84
C GLU A 276 0.58 -13.22 11.18
N LEU A 277 1.76 -12.69 10.86
CA LEU A 277 2.90 -13.50 10.39
C LEU A 277 3.33 -14.50 11.48
N GLN A 278 3.49 -14.05 12.72
CA GLN A 278 3.81 -14.92 13.85
C GLN A 278 2.73 -15.99 14.09
N ARG A 279 1.45 -15.63 13.99
CA ARG A 279 0.31 -16.57 14.07
C ARG A 279 0.39 -17.65 12.99
N ASN A 280 0.87 -17.30 11.79
CA ASN A 280 1.11 -18.23 10.68
C ASN A 280 2.45 -18.98 10.79
N GLY A 281 3.19 -18.86 11.91
CA GLY A 281 4.47 -19.53 12.13
C GLY A 281 5.67 -18.90 11.40
N ILE A 282 5.50 -17.68 10.86
CA ILE A 282 6.50 -16.95 10.08
C ILE A 282 7.26 -16.02 11.02
N ALA A 283 8.60 -16.12 11.04
CA ALA A 283 9.44 -15.28 11.89
C ALA A 283 9.41 -13.81 11.39
N PRO A 284 9.26 -12.80 12.27
CA PRO A 284 9.38 -11.40 11.90
C PRO A 284 10.75 -11.12 11.27
N GLY A 285 10.78 -10.49 10.09
CA GLY A 285 12.01 -10.23 9.35
C GLY A 285 12.55 -11.41 8.53
N SER A 286 11.83 -12.54 8.45
CA SER A 286 12.14 -13.57 7.45
C SER A 286 11.83 -13.06 6.03
N ILE A 287 12.65 -13.44 5.05
CA ILE A 287 12.49 -13.05 3.64
C ILE A 287 11.68 -14.12 2.92
N HIS A 288 10.68 -13.73 2.12
CA HIS A 288 9.88 -14.67 1.34
C HIS A 288 10.75 -15.32 0.23
N PRO A 289 10.64 -16.62 -0.07
CA PRO A 289 11.45 -17.28 -1.11
C PRO A 289 11.28 -16.71 -2.53
N GLN A 290 10.26 -15.90 -2.75
CA GLN A 290 9.99 -15.19 -4.01
C GLN A 290 9.91 -13.67 -3.79
N ALA A 291 10.54 -13.14 -2.75
CA ALA A 291 10.53 -11.70 -2.43
C ALA A 291 10.86 -10.83 -3.65
N ASP A 292 11.89 -11.18 -4.43
CA ASP A 292 12.30 -10.44 -5.63
C ASP A 292 11.20 -10.30 -6.70
N ARG A 293 10.19 -11.18 -6.73
CA ARG A 293 9.05 -11.10 -7.67
C ARG A 293 7.96 -10.12 -7.24
N TYR A 294 7.95 -9.77 -5.95
CA TYR A 294 6.95 -8.93 -5.32
C TYR A 294 7.57 -7.69 -4.66
N SER A 295 8.88 -7.50 -4.87
CA SER A 295 9.63 -6.34 -4.41
C SER A 295 9.48 -5.19 -5.39
N THR A 296 9.32 -4.03 -4.81
CA THR A 296 8.94 -2.78 -5.47
C THR A 296 10.18 -1.93 -5.72
N GLY A 297 10.69 -1.95 -6.96
CA GLY A 297 11.51 -0.85 -7.49
C GLY A 297 12.73 -0.46 -6.65
N GLY A 298 13.39 -1.44 -6.06
CA GLY A 298 14.73 -1.31 -5.48
C GLY A 298 15.61 -2.42 -6.05
N GLU A 299 16.93 -2.21 -6.10
CA GLU A 299 17.86 -3.22 -6.60
C GLU A 299 17.58 -4.59 -5.97
N PRO A 300 17.59 -5.70 -6.73
CA PRO A 300 17.51 -7.02 -6.13
C PRO A 300 18.55 -7.14 -5.01
N GLN A 301 18.28 -7.93 -3.96
CA GLN A 301 19.29 -8.22 -2.93
C GLN A 301 20.37 -9.14 -3.51
N LEU A 302 21.18 -8.57 -4.39
CA LEU A 302 22.30 -9.20 -5.05
C LEU A 302 23.28 -9.66 -3.98
N GLN A 303 23.62 -10.94 -4.06
CA GLN A 303 24.52 -11.55 -3.11
C GLN A 303 25.84 -10.76 -3.10
N HIS A 304 26.30 -10.39 -1.91
CA HIS A 304 27.60 -9.75 -1.79
C HIS A 304 28.66 -10.73 -2.32
N THR A 305 29.48 -10.25 -3.26
CA THR A 305 30.45 -11.12 -3.91
C THR A 305 31.40 -11.75 -2.89
N GLN A 306 31.53 -13.07 -2.93
CA GLN A 306 32.49 -13.83 -2.11
C GLN A 306 33.85 -13.97 -2.82
N LEU A 307 34.00 -13.34 -3.99
CA LEU A 307 35.27 -13.25 -4.69
C LEU A 307 36.25 -12.36 -3.92
N PRO A 308 37.57 -12.61 -4.00
CA PRO A 308 38.58 -11.77 -3.35
C PRO A 308 38.77 -10.46 -4.12
N LEU A 309 37.75 -9.60 -4.10
CA LEU A 309 37.70 -8.32 -4.78
C LEU A 309 37.48 -7.21 -3.75
N ARG A 310 38.16 -6.07 -3.91
CA ARG A 310 37.99 -4.88 -3.07
C ARG A 310 37.78 -3.66 -3.95
N LEU A 311 36.61 -3.03 -3.85
CA LEU A 311 36.33 -1.77 -4.51
C LEU A 311 36.89 -0.62 -3.65
N GLU A 312 37.77 0.18 -4.23
CA GLU A 312 38.48 1.29 -3.57
C GLU A 312 37.98 2.67 -4.03
N GLY A 313 37.25 2.74 -5.15
CA GLY A 313 36.60 3.96 -5.61
C GLY A 313 35.78 3.75 -6.88
N THR A 314 34.81 4.61 -7.13
CA THR A 314 34.14 4.72 -8.43
C THR A 314 34.19 6.16 -8.93
N SER A 315 34.11 6.32 -10.24
CA SER A 315 34.10 7.59 -10.95
C SER A 315 32.98 7.50 -11.98
N LEU A 316 31.84 8.10 -11.67
CA LEU A 316 30.68 8.12 -12.56
C LEU A 316 30.83 9.23 -13.62
N SER A 317 30.31 8.97 -14.81
CA SER A 317 30.22 9.94 -15.90
C SER A 317 28.78 10.01 -16.41
N THR A 318 28.42 11.14 -17.03
CA THR A 318 27.11 11.35 -17.68
C THR A 318 26.88 10.41 -18.88
N ALA A 319 27.94 9.78 -19.38
CA ALA A 319 27.86 8.69 -20.35
C ALA A 319 28.40 7.42 -19.69
N ALA A 320 27.56 6.39 -19.56
CA ALA A 320 27.82 5.21 -18.71
C ALA A 320 29.03 4.36 -19.15
N GLU A 321 29.44 4.48 -20.41
CA GLU A 321 30.66 3.89 -20.98
C GLU A 321 31.95 4.55 -20.46
N ASN A 322 31.87 5.79 -19.96
CA ASN A 322 32.99 6.53 -19.37
C ASN A 322 33.05 6.38 -17.84
N SER A 323 32.06 5.74 -17.21
CA SER A 323 32.11 5.37 -15.80
C SER A 323 33.20 4.32 -15.56
N SER A 324 33.92 4.46 -14.43
CA SER A 324 35.01 3.54 -14.10
C SER A 324 35.12 3.24 -12.61
N ALA A 325 35.55 2.03 -12.29
CA ALA A 325 35.71 1.51 -10.93
C ALA A 325 37.17 1.15 -10.69
N LEU A 326 37.67 1.43 -9.48
CA LEU A 326 39.01 1.11 -9.02
C LEU A 326 38.92 -0.13 -8.12
N ILE A 327 39.31 -1.29 -8.64
CA ILE A 327 39.11 -2.60 -7.99
C ILE A 327 40.47 -3.29 -7.80
N ALA A 328 40.79 -3.66 -6.56
CA ALA A 328 41.87 -4.59 -6.24
C ALA A 328 41.35 -6.03 -6.31
N ILE A 329 42.22 -6.93 -6.78
CA ILE A 329 41.98 -8.37 -6.85
C ILE A 329 43.01 -9.02 -5.93
N GLU A 330 42.56 -9.75 -4.91
CA GLU A 330 43.38 -10.24 -3.80
C GLU A 330 44.16 -9.08 -3.13
N ASP A 331 45.43 -9.26 -2.81
CA ASP A 331 46.30 -8.25 -2.18
C ASP A 331 47.05 -7.36 -3.20
N ASN A 332 46.62 -7.33 -4.46
CA ASN A 332 47.26 -6.50 -5.50
C ASN A 332 46.83 -5.03 -5.43
N GLU A 333 47.61 -4.14 -6.07
CA GLU A 333 47.20 -2.74 -6.28
C GLU A 333 45.90 -2.67 -7.09
N ALA A 334 45.04 -1.71 -6.75
CA ALA A 334 43.76 -1.57 -7.43
C ALA A 334 43.91 -1.03 -8.86
N VAL A 335 43.23 -1.69 -9.79
CA VAL A 335 43.26 -1.37 -11.23
C VAL A 335 41.95 -0.70 -11.63
N ARG A 336 42.01 0.25 -12.56
CA ARG A 336 40.82 0.90 -13.12
C ARG A 336 40.18 0.01 -14.18
N PHE A 337 38.90 -0.28 -14.01
CA PHE A 337 38.06 -1.01 -14.95
C PHE A 337 36.87 -0.14 -15.41
N ALA A 338 36.38 -0.41 -16.62
CA ALA A 338 35.18 0.23 -17.18
C ALA A 338 34.01 -0.76 -17.24
N THR A 339 32.80 -0.26 -17.48
CA THR A 339 31.59 -1.06 -17.71
C THR A 339 31.84 -2.11 -18.81
N GLY A 340 31.46 -3.38 -18.57
CA GLY A 340 31.69 -4.50 -19.48
C GLY A 340 33.08 -5.17 -19.42
N ALA A 341 34.04 -4.61 -18.68
CA ALA A 341 35.38 -5.17 -18.53
C ALA A 341 35.38 -6.51 -17.75
N SER A 342 36.30 -7.41 -18.09
CA SER A 342 36.49 -8.69 -17.39
C SER A 342 37.47 -8.50 -16.22
N LEU A 343 37.05 -8.89 -15.02
CA LEU A 343 37.88 -8.91 -13.81
C LEU A 343 38.62 -10.24 -13.65
N LEU A 344 37.88 -11.34 -13.83
CA LEU A 344 38.37 -12.72 -13.80
C LEU A 344 37.86 -13.45 -15.05
N GLN A 345 38.27 -14.71 -15.25
CA GLN A 345 37.91 -15.51 -16.45
C GLN A 345 36.40 -15.61 -16.73
N LYS A 346 35.55 -15.49 -15.71
CA LYS A 346 34.09 -15.59 -15.79
C LYS A 346 33.32 -14.38 -15.25
N VAL A 347 34.04 -13.37 -14.73
CA VAL A 347 33.46 -12.25 -13.98
C VAL A 347 33.64 -10.96 -14.74
N ARG A 348 32.54 -10.27 -15.03
CA ARG A 348 32.50 -9.00 -15.74
C ARG A 348 31.82 -7.93 -14.90
N ILE A 349 32.22 -6.67 -15.09
CA ILE A 349 31.45 -5.54 -14.59
C ILE A 349 30.20 -5.38 -15.46
N ALA A 350 29.01 -5.48 -14.85
CA ALA A 350 27.75 -5.17 -15.50
C ALA A 350 27.45 -3.67 -15.43
N TYR A 351 27.51 -3.09 -14.23
CA TYR A 351 27.21 -1.67 -13.96
C TYR A 351 28.10 -1.11 -12.84
N ILE A 352 28.29 0.22 -12.84
CA ILE A 352 29.12 0.94 -11.87
C ILE A 352 28.25 2.02 -11.23
N HIS A 353 28.11 1.97 -9.90
CA HIS A 353 27.29 2.91 -9.12
C HIS A 353 28.19 3.77 -8.22
N LYS A 354 27.60 4.67 -7.43
CA LYS A 354 28.32 5.64 -6.60
C LYS A 354 29.07 5.00 -5.42
N ASP A 355 28.50 3.92 -4.89
CA ASP A 355 28.92 3.25 -3.65
C ASP A 355 29.17 1.74 -3.83
N HIS A 356 28.96 1.20 -5.03
CA HIS A 356 29.14 -0.21 -5.31
C HIS A 356 29.30 -0.49 -6.83
N VAL A 357 29.63 -1.73 -7.18
CA VAL A 357 29.73 -2.24 -8.55
C VAL A 357 28.92 -3.53 -8.67
N ILE A 358 28.18 -3.65 -9.77
CA ILE A 358 27.42 -4.85 -10.13
C ILE A 358 28.31 -5.76 -10.98
N LEU A 359 28.45 -7.01 -10.56
CA LEU A 359 29.22 -8.03 -11.24
C LEU A 359 28.30 -9.06 -11.87
N ASN A 360 28.65 -9.55 -13.05
CA ASN A 360 28.08 -10.75 -13.65
C ASN A 360 29.14 -11.86 -13.63
N ASN A 361 28.89 -12.87 -12.80
CA ASN A 361 29.70 -14.07 -12.63
C ASN A 361 28.97 -15.26 -13.28
N ASP A 362 29.30 -15.55 -14.54
CA ASP A 362 28.74 -16.67 -15.32
C ASP A 362 27.19 -16.72 -15.35
N GLY A 363 26.52 -15.56 -15.35
CA GLY A 363 25.07 -15.41 -15.32
C GLY A 363 24.47 -15.13 -13.93
N VAL A 364 25.25 -15.29 -12.85
CA VAL A 364 24.86 -14.85 -11.50
C VAL A 364 25.23 -13.38 -11.33
N ILE A 365 24.29 -12.56 -10.87
CA ILE A 365 24.55 -11.14 -10.59
C ILE A 365 24.92 -10.99 -9.10
N GLU A 366 26.04 -10.33 -8.83
CA GLU A 366 26.63 -10.15 -7.49
C GLU A 366 26.97 -8.67 -7.24
N ARG A 367 27.01 -8.25 -5.97
CA ARG A 367 27.31 -6.86 -5.56
C ARG A 367 28.66 -6.73 -4.85
N LEU A 368 29.52 -5.85 -5.34
CA LEU A 368 30.78 -5.46 -4.70
C LEU A 368 30.66 -4.03 -4.13
N ASN A 369 30.60 -3.90 -2.81
CA ASN A 369 30.47 -2.61 -2.13
C ASN A 369 31.80 -1.85 -2.02
N LEU A 370 31.74 -0.51 -2.10
CA LEU A 370 32.84 0.40 -1.82
C LEU A 370 33.13 0.37 -0.31
N ARG A 371 34.40 0.22 0.07
CA ARG A 371 34.77 0.04 1.48
C ARG A 371 34.70 1.34 2.29
N GLY A 372 33.53 1.65 2.83
CA GLY A 372 33.37 2.51 4.01
C GLY A 372 33.60 1.73 5.31
N GLU A 373 33.87 2.43 6.41
CA GLU A 373 34.00 1.81 7.74
C GLU A 373 32.66 1.21 8.19
N LEU A 374 32.59 -0.12 8.30
CA LEU A 374 31.92 -0.93 9.34
C LEU A 374 31.70 -2.36 8.85
N SER A 375 32.55 -3.29 9.29
CA SER A 375 32.29 -4.73 9.21
C SER A 375 33.05 -5.43 10.32
N GLU A 376 32.33 -5.83 11.38
CA GLU A 376 32.55 -7.07 12.18
C GLU A 376 31.63 -7.07 13.42
N SER A 377 30.54 -7.84 13.36
CA SER A 377 30.12 -8.74 14.45
C SER A 377 28.93 -9.60 14.04
N THR A 378 29.13 -10.92 14.04
CA THR A 378 28.05 -11.91 14.07
C THR A 378 27.47 -12.01 15.47
N ASP A 379 26.21 -11.63 15.65
CA ASP A 379 25.21 -12.25 16.54
C ASP A 379 23.85 -11.52 16.34
N LEU A 380 22.73 -12.25 16.32
CA LEU A 380 21.36 -11.77 16.02
C LEU A 380 20.32 -12.43 16.95
N PRO A 381 19.10 -11.89 17.13
CA PRO A 381 18.63 -10.49 17.06
C PRO A 381 17.74 -10.12 18.30
N PRO A 382 17.04 -8.95 18.39
CA PRO A 382 15.78 -8.73 17.65
C PRO A 382 15.55 -7.28 17.15
N LEU A 383 14.49 -7.16 16.34
CA LEU A 383 13.69 -5.99 15.94
C LEU A 383 14.11 -4.58 16.42
N THR A 384 14.20 -3.67 15.45
CA THR A 384 14.16 -2.21 15.56
C THR A 384 15.21 -1.54 16.45
N SER A 385 16.27 -1.04 15.83
CA SER A 385 16.77 0.30 16.16
C SER A 385 17.01 1.10 14.88
N ARG A 386 16.23 2.18 14.72
CA ARG A 386 16.70 3.32 13.94
C ARG A 386 17.95 3.82 14.66
N THR A 387 19.10 3.90 13.99
CA THR A 387 20.22 4.68 14.54
C THR A 387 19.71 6.11 14.76
N PRO A 388 19.75 6.67 15.97
CA PRO A 388 19.38 8.06 16.16
C PRO A 388 20.28 8.93 15.29
N ARG A 389 19.70 9.86 14.51
CA ARG A 389 20.50 10.91 13.88
C ARG A 389 21.23 11.64 14.99
N ASP A 390 22.55 11.69 14.89
CA ASP A 390 23.43 12.28 15.90
C ASP A 390 22.91 13.66 16.36
N SER A 391 22.85 13.87 17.68
CA SER A 391 22.46 15.14 18.29
C SER A 391 23.32 16.32 17.80
N ALA A 392 24.59 16.08 17.43
CA ALA A 392 25.46 17.10 16.81
C ALA A 392 25.10 17.41 15.34
N THR A 393 24.31 16.55 14.68
CA THR A 393 23.71 16.82 13.36
C THR A 393 22.39 17.58 13.51
N MET A 394 21.57 17.23 14.51
CA MET A 394 20.32 17.96 14.81
C MET A 394 20.56 19.44 15.14
N GLN A 395 21.66 19.77 15.85
CA GLN A 395 22.04 21.15 16.19
C GLN A 395 22.60 21.98 15.01
N ARG A 396 22.80 21.42 13.81
CA ARG A 396 23.16 22.21 12.62
C ARG A 396 21.96 22.63 11.76
N ILE A 397 20.76 22.22 12.14
CA ILE A 397 19.51 22.66 11.53
C ILE A 397 18.83 23.69 12.46
N GLU A 398 19.61 24.68 12.91
CA GLU A 398 19.07 25.86 13.60
C GLU A 398 18.91 27.02 12.61
N GLN A 399 17.69 27.55 12.62
CA GLN A 399 17.13 28.51 11.69
C GLN A 399 17.69 29.93 11.93
N PRO A 400 17.58 30.87 10.98
CA PRO A 400 17.24 32.24 11.38
C PRO A 400 15.86 32.18 12.07
N ALA A 401 15.85 32.50 13.36
CA ALA A 401 14.81 32.16 14.33
C ALA A 401 13.35 32.27 13.86
N GLY A 402 12.59 31.17 14.01
CA GLY A 402 11.19 31.25 14.40
C GLY A 402 10.13 30.75 13.42
N GLU A 403 10.15 29.46 13.07
CA GLU A 403 8.90 28.67 12.94
C GLU A 403 9.19 27.16 12.83
N THR A 404 8.65 26.33 13.72
CA THR A 404 8.76 24.86 13.63
C THR A 404 7.76 24.31 12.62
N ARG A 405 8.10 24.33 11.32
CA ARG A 405 7.31 23.65 10.29
C ARG A 405 7.55 22.14 10.36
N LYS A 406 6.49 21.38 10.64
CA LYS A 406 6.49 19.91 10.60
C LYS A 406 6.94 19.42 9.23
N LEU A 407 7.70 18.33 9.20
CA LEU A 407 7.96 17.56 7.97
C LEU A 407 6.63 17.16 7.33
N ILE A 408 6.47 17.49 6.06
CA ILE A 408 5.24 17.23 5.30
C ILE A 408 5.26 15.78 4.82
N PRO A 409 4.26 14.94 5.16
CA PRO A 409 4.11 13.62 4.54
C PRO A 409 3.80 13.79 3.05
N ALA A 410 4.22 12.84 2.20
CA ALA A 410 3.85 12.89 0.79
C ALA A 410 2.33 12.76 0.63
N ASP A 411 1.74 13.65 -0.19
CA ASP A 411 0.30 13.72 -0.47
C ASP A 411 -0.17 12.58 -1.40
N GLY A 412 0.76 11.91 -2.10
CA GLY A 412 0.49 10.72 -2.91
C GLY A 412 1.67 10.26 -3.78
N VAL A 413 1.53 9.08 -4.40
CA VAL A 413 2.43 8.55 -5.43
C VAL A 413 1.70 8.56 -6.78
N LEU A 414 2.30 9.20 -7.78
CA LEU A 414 1.79 9.39 -9.13
C LEU A 414 2.59 8.57 -10.15
N PRO A 415 2.04 7.44 -10.65
CA PRO A 415 2.68 6.72 -11.73
C PRO A 415 2.56 7.48 -13.05
N LEU A 416 3.66 7.53 -13.80
CA LEU A 416 3.79 8.13 -15.12
C LEU A 416 4.23 7.05 -16.11
N GLY A 417 3.50 6.89 -17.22
CA GLY A 417 3.89 5.95 -18.27
C GLY A 417 5.15 6.44 -18.98
N GLN A 418 6.16 5.57 -19.07
CA GLN A 418 7.48 5.91 -19.58
C GLN A 418 7.45 6.45 -21.02
N GLU A 419 6.67 5.83 -21.91
CA GLU A 419 6.56 6.31 -23.30
C GLU A 419 5.81 7.64 -23.41
N TRP A 420 4.72 7.84 -22.65
CA TRP A 420 4.03 9.14 -22.58
C TRP A 420 5.00 10.23 -22.10
N LEU A 421 5.75 9.97 -21.01
CA LEU A 421 6.71 10.92 -20.44
C LEU A 421 7.84 11.24 -21.44
N ARG A 422 8.35 10.22 -22.13
CA ARG A 422 9.37 10.38 -23.18
C ARG A 422 8.90 11.27 -24.33
N GLN A 423 7.63 11.16 -24.73
CA GLN A 423 7.04 12.03 -25.77
C GLN A 423 6.90 13.48 -25.27
N GLN A 424 6.40 13.70 -24.05
CA GLN A 424 6.27 15.06 -23.50
C GLN A 424 7.64 15.77 -23.37
N LEU A 425 8.68 15.05 -22.97
CA LEU A 425 10.02 15.61 -22.79
C LEU A 425 10.75 15.94 -24.11
N LEU A 426 10.19 15.59 -25.27
CA LEU A 426 10.66 16.14 -26.56
C LEU A 426 10.42 17.65 -26.65
N GLU A 427 9.38 18.17 -25.99
CA GLU A 427 9.02 19.59 -25.95
C GLU A 427 9.60 20.31 -24.72
N ARG A 428 10.63 19.74 -24.06
CA ARG A 428 11.23 20.26 -22.83
C ARG A 428 11.58 21.76 -22.87
N GLU A 429 11.99 22.30 -24.02
CA GLU A 429 12.29 23.74 -24.14
C GLU A 429 11.03 24.62 -23.97
N GLU A 430 9.88 24.20 -24.50
CA GLU A 430 8.61 24.93 -24.30
C GLU A 430 8.04 24.71 -22.90
N LEU A 431 8.19 23.51 -22.34
CA LEU A 431 7.81 23.22 -20.95
C LEU A 431 8.68 24.02 -19.95
N ALA A 432 9.97 24.19 -20.22
CA ALA A 432 10.88 24.97 -19.38
C ALA A 432 10.52 26.47 -19.36
N LYS A 433 9.98 27.03 -20.45
CA LYS A 433 9.52 28.44 -20.50
C LYS A 433 8.35 28.74 -19.56
N LYS A 434 7.64 27.72 -19.09
CA LYS A 434 6.55 27.85 -18.11
C LYS A 434 7.03 28.13 -16.69
N PHE A 435 8.32 27.90 -16.40
CA PHE A 435 8.94 28.25 -15.14
C PHE A 435 9.42 29.72 -15.17
N VAL A 436 8.63 30.60 -14.58
CA VAL A 436 8.87 32.04 -14.44
C VAL A 436 9.53 32.33 -13.09
N LEU A 437 10.34 33.39 -13.02
CA LEU A 437 11.01 33.80 -11.78
C LEU A 437 9.98 34.29 -10.74
N ALA A 438 9.90 33.61 -9.60
CA ALA A 438 9.10 34.05 -8.47
C ALA A 438 9.73 35.25 -7.74
N GLU A 439 8.94 35.92 -6.89
CA GLU A 439 9.42 37.01 -6.04
C GLU A 439 10.36 36.55 -4.91
N HIS A 440 10.26 35.28 -4.50
CA HIS A 440 10.97 34.72 -3.37
C HIS A 440 12.33 34.13 -3.79
N GLU A 441 13.35 34.36 -2.99
CA GLU A 441 14.73 33.93 -3.24
C GLU A 441 15.21 32.96 -2.15
N VAL A 442 16.04 31.98 -2.55
CA VAL A 442 16.73 31.02 -1.68
C VAL A 442 18.19 30.97 -2.13
N ASP A 443 19.12 31.08 -1.18
CA ASP A 443 20.57 31.06 -1.42
C ASP A 443 21.07 32.04 -2.52
N GLY A 444 20.33 33.14 -2.74
CA GLY A 444 20.62 34.17 -3.74
C GLY A 444 20.07 33.88 -5.15
N TYR A 445 19.28 32.81 -5.31
CA TYR A 445 18.60 32.45 -6.56
C TYR A 445 17.09 32.56 -6.39
N LYS A 446 16.40 33.03 -7.44
CA LYS A 446 14.93 33.13 -7.43
C LYS A 446 14.30 31.76 -7.60
N LEU A 447 13.31 31.44 -6.77
CA LEU A 447 12.48 30.26 -6.95
C LEU A 447 11.71 30.35 -8.28
N LEU A 448 11.20 29.21 -8.75
CA LEU A 448 10.47 29.14 -10.02
C LEU A 448 8.98 28.89 -9.78
N ARG A 449 8.14 29.78 -10.33
CA ARG A 449 6.67 29.69 -10.37
C ARG A 449 6.22 29.19 -11.73
N LEU A 450 5.16 28.38 -11.77
CA LEU A 450 4.53 27.95 -13.01
C LEU A 450 3.51 28.98 -13.51
N GLU A 451 3.64 29.39 -14.77
CA GLU A 451 2.72 30.33 -15.44
C GLU A 451 2.36 29.86 -16.86
N GLY A 452 1.10 30.06 -17.24
CA GLY A 452 0.55 29.67 -18.54
C GLY A 452 0.48 28.16 -18.73
N ILE A 453 0.22 27.40 -17.67
CA ILE A 453 0.15 25.93 -17.65
C ILE A 453 -1.27 25.36 -17.56
N THR A 454 -2.31 26.20 -17.48
CA THR A 454 -3.73 25.78 -17.42
C THR A 454 -4.11 24.75 -18.50
N ASP A 455 -3.61 24.91 -19.72
CA ASP A 455 -3.86 24.00 -20.85
C ASP A 455 -2.74 22.96 -21.06
N SER A 456 -1.79 22.84 -20.12
CA SER A 456 -0.64 21.95 -20.24
C SER A 456 -0.91 20.57 -19.65
N GLU A 457 -1.09 19.59 -20.53
CA GLU A 457 -1.22 18.17 -20.18
C GLU A 457 -0.07 17.68 -19.30
N PHE A 458 1.17 18.14 -19.55
CA PHE A 458 2.35 17.74 -18.79
C PHE A 458 2.30 18.20 -17.32
N PHE A 459 2.00 19.47 -17.06
CA PHE A 459 1.95 19.95 -15.67
C PHE A 459 0.72 19.43 -14.92
N ALA A 460 -0.43 19.32 -15.60
CA ALA A 460 -1.60 18.63 -15.06
C ALA A 460 -1.30 17.14 -14.74
N ALA A 461 -0.42 16.49 -15.51
CA ALA A 461 0.02 15.12 -15.27
C ALA A 461 0.97 14.96 -14.08
N LEU A 462 1.80 15.96 -13.81
CA LEU A 462 2.53 16.07 -12.54
C LEU A 462 1.62 16.49 -11.37
N GLY A 463 0.35 16.84 -11.63
CA GLY A 463 -0.56 17.33 -10.59
C GLY A 463 -0.22 18.72 -10.08
N LEU A 464 0.51 19.51 -10.90
CA LEU A 464 0.90 20.90 -10.66
C LEU A 464 -0.14 21.85 -11.28
N GLU A 465 -0.42 22.96 -10.59
CA GLU A 465 -1.43 23.96 -10.94
C GLU A 465 -0.81 25.33 -11.26
N GLU A 466 -1.55 26.16 -12.02
CA GLU A 466 -1.17 27.53 -12.34
C GLU A 466 -0.82 28.33 -11.08
N GLY A 467 0.38 28.93 -11.04
CA GLY A 467 0.87 29.69 -9.89
C GLY A 467 1.61 28.88 -8.82
N ASP A 468 1.70 27.56 -8.94
CA ASP A 468 2.52 26.74 -8.02
C ASP A 468 4.00 27.15 -8.09
N VAL A 469 4.66 27.19 -6.92
CA VAL A 469 6.12 27.44 -6.83
C VAL A 469 6.83 26.14 -6.48
N VAL A 470 7.59 25.58 -7.42
CA VAL A 470 8.34 24.34 -7.17
C VAL A 470 9.55 24.67 -6.31
N LEU A 471 9.67 23.99 -5.16
CA LEU A 471 10.73 24.22 -4.19
C LEU A 471 11.88 23.23 -4.37
N ARG A 472 11.59 21.93 -4.47
CA ARG A 472 12.61 20.88 -4.48
C ARG A 472 12.23 19.69 -5.34
N VAL A 473 13.26 19.02 -5.88
CA VAL A 473 13.20 17.68 -6.46
C VAL A 473 14.30 16.83 -5.86
N ASN A 474 13.99 15.63 -5.35
CA ASN A 474 14.95 14.70 -4.75
C ASN A 474 15.88 15.37 -3.72
N ASP A 475 15.30 16.15 -2.81
CA ASP A 475 15.95 17.02 -1.81
C ASP A 475 16.81 18.19 -2.34
N GLU A 476 17.02 18.32 -3.66
CA GLU A 476 17.71 19.46 -4.29
C GLU A 476 16.76 20.63 -4.58
N TRP A 477 17.25 21.88 -4.46
CA TRP A 477 16.44 23.08 -4.74
C TRP A 477 16.12 23.26 -6.23
N VAL A 478 14.94 23.82 -6.53
CA VAL A 478 14.54 24.29 -7.86
C VAL A 478 14.54 25.82 -7.86
N HIS A 479 15.41 26.44 -8.66
CA HIS A 479 15.58 27.89 -8.71
C HIS A 479 16.19 28.33 -10.05
N SER A 480 16.31 29.63 -10.29
CA SER A 480 16.81 30.20 -11.55
C SER A 480 18.17 29.67 -12.05
N GLY A 481 19.03 29.19 -11.15
CA GLY A 481 20.31 28.55 -11.50
C GLY A 481 20.28 27.03 -11.76
N GLN A 482 19.21 26.31 -11.38
CA GLN A 482 19.14 24.84 -11.48
C GLN A 482 17.70 24.32 -11.43
N ASN A 483 17.35 23.35 -12.28
CA ASN A 483 16.06 22.68 -12.26
C ASN A 483 16.21 21.16 -12.46
N PRO A 484 16.49 20.40 -11.38
CA PRO A 484 16.67 18.94 -11.41
C PRO A 484 15.42 18.13 -11.83
N LEU A 485 14.24 18.76 -11.97
CA LEU A 485 12.99 18.07 -12.32
C LEU A 485 13.11 17.20 -13.57
N TRP A 486 13.75 17.71 -14.62
CA TRP A 486 13.84 17.03 -15.90
C TRP A 486 14.67 15.75 -15.83
N ASP A 487 15.84 15.84 -15.19
CA ASP A 487 16.78 14.72 -15.12
C ASP A 487 16.29 13.67 -14.12
N ALA A 488 15.61 14.09 -13.04
CA ALA A 488 14.93 13.19 -12.12
C ALA A 488 13.80 12.40 -12.81
N LEU A 489 12.91 13.07 -13.55
CA LEU A 489 11.84 12.41 -14.31
C LEU A 489 12.37 11.45 -15.40
N VAL A 490 13.58 11.67 -15.93
CA VAL A 490 14.24 10.76 -16.90
C VAL A 490 14.99 9.61 -16.23
N SER A 491 15.35 9.74 -14.95
CA SER A 491 16.18 8.75 -14.23
C SER A 491 15.56 7.36 -14.11
N GLY A 492 14.22 7.26 -14.14
CA GLY A 492 13.48 6.05 -13.82
C GLY A 492 13.35 5.77 -12.30
N GLU A 493 14.00 6.56 -11.46
CA GLU A 493 13.90 6.46 -10.00
C GLU A 493 12.65 7.19 -9.46
N VAL A 494 12.26 6.87 -8.22
CA VAL A 494 11.15 7.57 -7.54
C VAL A 494 11.51 9.04 -7.37
N THR A 495 10.80 9.92 -8.08
CA THR A 495 11.09 11.35 -8.11
C THR A 495 10.21 12.09 -7.11
N ASP A 496 10.78 12.59 -6.04
CA ASP A 496 10.10 13.33 -4.98
C ASP A 496 10.09 14.83 -5.29
N VAL A 497 8.92 15.47 -5.36
CA VAL A 497 8.80 16.90 -5.68
C VAL A 497 7.97 17.62 -4.62
N THR A 498 8.59 18.64 -4.04
CA THR A 498 7.95 19.55 -3.08
C THR A 498 7.68 20.89 -3.75
N PHE A 499 6.45 21.39 -3.65
CA PHE A 499 6.01 22.66 -4.21
C PHE A 499 5.09 23.42 -3.24
N MET A 500 4.81 24.69 -3.54
CA MET A 500 3.90 25.54 -2.77
C MET A 500 2.68 25.87 -3.62
N ARG A 501 1.49 25.48 -3.14
CA ARG A 501 0.19 25.84 -3.72
C ARG A 501 -0.55 26.77 -2.78
N ASN A 502 -0.94 27.96 -3.24
CA ASN A 502 -1.69 28.95 -2.44
C ASN A 502 -1.08 29.23 -1.04
N GLY A 503 0.26 29.23 -0.94
CA GLY A 503 0.98 29.47 0.32
C GLY A 503 1.12 28.24 1.24
N LEU A 504 0.58 27.08 0.86
CA LEU A 504 0.74 25.82 1.58
C LEU A 504 1.71 24.88 0.84
N PRO A 505 2.64 24.22 1.54
CA PRO A 505 3.54 23.26 0.91
C PRO A 505 2.84 21.92 0.68
N GLN A 506 3.12 21.31 -0.47
CA GLN A 506 2.62 20.02 -0.94
C GLN A 506 3.80 19.18 -1.44
N ARG A 507 3.67 17.85 -1.40
CA ARG A 507 4.73 16.91 -1.78
C ARG A 507 4.16 15.71 -2.53
N LEU A 508 4.55 15.54 -3.79
CA LEU A 508 4.16 14.41 -4.62
C LEU A 508 5.38 13.57 -4.97
N GLN A 509 5.22 12.25 -5.05
CA GLN A 509 6.24 11.33 -5.55
C GLN A 509 5.80 10.80 -6.91
N TYR A 510 6.70 10.74 -7.89
CA TYR A 510 6.44 10.16 -9.20
C TYR A 510 7.17 8.84 -9.39
N THR A 511 6.53 7.86 -10.00
CA THR A 511 7.14 6.59 -10.39
C THR A 511 6.99 6.40 -11.90
N VAL A 512 8.09 6.14 -12.61
CA VAL A 512 8.07 5.99 -14.08
C VAL A 512 8.07 4.50 -14.41
N ALA A 513 7.10 4.04 -15.23
CA ALA A 513 6.95 2.62 -15.56
C ALA A 513 6.49 2.39 -17.02
N GLU A 514 6.93 1.30 -17.66
CA GLU A 514 6.52 0.94 -19.03
C GLU A 514 5.12 0.33 -19.08
N THR A 515 4.80 -0.50 -18.10
CA THR A 515 3.46 -1.00 -17.75
C THR A 515 3.32 -0.98 -16.22
N GLY A 516 2.09 -0.99 -15.70
CA GLY A 516 1.90 -0.72 -14.28
C GLY A 516 2.49 -1.81 -13.37
N TYR A 517 3.02 -1.32 -12.25
CA TYR A 517 4.03 -1.92 -11.36
C TYR A 517 3.71 -3.32 -10.76
N PHE A 518 2.49 -3.80 -10.93
CA PHE A 518 1.99 -5.08 -10.38
C PHE A 518 1.04 -5.80 -11.34
N ASP A 519 0.96 -5.36 -12.59
CA ASP A 519 -0.18 -5.68 -13.46
C ASP A 519 0.04 -6.92 -14.34
N ASP A 520 1.29 -7.35 -14.53
CA ASP A 520 1.64 -8.66 -15.08
C ASP A 520 1.97 -9.65 -13.96
N LEU A 521 1.05 -10.57 -13.65
CA LEU A 521 1.29 -11.97 -13.25
C LEU A 521 -0.03 -12.68 -12.84
N ASP A 522 -0.96 -12.88 -13.78
CA ASP A 522 -1.74 -14.14 -13.90
C ASP A 522 -2.64 -14.16 -15.16
N SER A 523 -2.06 -14.56 -16.29
CA SER A 523 -2.84 -15.23 -17.34
C SER A 523 -3.01 -16.69 -16.94
N ALA A 524 -4.18 -17.03 -16.39
CA ALA A 524 -4.46 -18.38 -15.86
C ALA A 524 -4.25 -19.48 -16.93
N PRO A 525 -3.66 -20.65 -16.58
CA PRO A 525 -3.38 -21.71 -17.53
C PRO A 525 -4.66 -22.42 -18.01
N GLY A 526 -4.69 -22.78 -19.29
CA GLY A 526 -5.88 -23.26 -19.97
C GLY A 526 -6.42 -24.60 -19.47
N ASN A 527 -7.76 -24.72 -19.46
CA ASN A 527 -8.47 -25.97 -19.20
C ASN A 527 -8.48 -26.87 -20.44
N THR A 528 -7.40 -27.65 -20.64
CA THR A 528 -7.40 -28.74 -21.63
C THR A 528 -8.03 -30.00 -21.03
N ASN A 529 -9.31 -30.24 -21.30
CA ASN A 529 -9.92 -31.56 -21.12
C ASN A 529 -10.16 -32.21 -22.48
N ASN A 530 -9.29 -33.18 -22.79
CA ASN A 530 -9.35 -33.99 -24.00
C ASN A 530 -10.05 -35.32 -23.73
N ALA A 531 -11.27 -35.44 -24.24
CA ALA A 531 -11.93 -36.71 -24.58
C ALA A 531 -12.94 -36.41 -25.71
N GLY A 532 -13.04 -37.17 -26.79
CA GLY A 532 -12.33 -38.40 -27.14
C GLY A 532 -13.23 -39.32 -27.94
N ASN A 533 -12.98 -39.40 -29.25
CA ASN A 533 -13.51 -40.36 -30.24
C ASN A 533 -14.93 -40.22 -30.83
N ASN A 534 -14.92 -40.49 -32.16
CA ASN A 534 -15.96 -40.89 -33.11
C ASN A 534 -16.72 -39.75 -33.81
N SER A 535 -16.45 -39.40 -35.07
CA SER A 535 -16.42 -40.14 -36.36
C SER A 535 -17.78 -40.21 -37.08
N SER A 536 -17.72 -40.22 -38.42
CA SER A 536 -18.75 -40.57 -39.42
C SER A 536 -19.97 -39.64 -39.63
N ASP A 537 -19.96 -39.01 -40.81
CA ASP A 537 -20.98 -39.06 -41.89
C ASP A 537 -22.31 -38.27 -41.84
N GLY A 538 -22.76 -37.86 -43.04
CA GLY A 538 -24.11 -37.34 -43.39
C GLY A 538 -24.20 -35.81 -43.52
N GLU A 539 -24.13 -35.16 -44.69
CA GLU A 539 -25.04 -35.10 -45.87
C GLU A 539 -26.34 -34.27 -45.73
N ALA A 540 -26.62 -33.50 -46.81
CA ALA A 540 -27.91 -32.89 -47.22
C ALA A 540 -28.50 -31.78 -46.30
N ALA A 541 -28.70 -30.54 -46.78
CA ALA A 541 -29.85 -30.03 -47.57
C ALA A 541 -31.18 -30.03 -46.80
N GLY A 542 -32.05 -29.01 -46.84
CA GLY A 542 -32.08 -27.73 -47.58
C GLY A 542 -33.49 -27.11 -47.47
N GLU A 543 -33.71 -25.87 -47.96
CA GLU A 543 -35.04 -25.27 -48.31
C GLU A 543 -36.10 -25.11 -47.17
N SER A 544 -37.15 -24.26 -47.23
CA SER A 544 -37.53 -23.07 -48.02
C SER A 544 -38.81 -22.40 -47.43
N GLY A 545 -39.27 -21.25 -47.95
CA GLY A 545 -40.59 -20.60 -47.70
C GLY A 545 -40.62 -19.62 -46.51
N SER A 546 -41.08 -18.35 -46.58
CA SER A 546 -42.32 -17.72 -47.11
C SER A 546 -43.59 -18.13 -46.32
N GLU A 547 -44.59 -17.29 -45.98
CA GLU A 547 -45.06 -15.94 -46.35
C GLU A 547 -45.37 -15.10 -45.06
N LYS A 548 -45.42 -13.75 -45.00
CA LYS A 548 -46.23 -12.70 -45.68
C LYS A 548 -47.73 -12.59 -45.27
N ASP A 549 -48.07 -11.57 -44.47
CA ASP A 549 -49.19 -10.59 -44.61
C ASP A 549 -49.27 -9.71 -43.32
N LYS A 550 -49.30 -8.35 -43.35
CA LYS A 550 -50.31 -7.34 -43.79
C LYS A 550 -51.42 -7.05 -42.73
N SER A 551 -51.39 -5.87 -42.08
CA SER A 551 -52.19 -4.63 -42.36
C SER A 551 -53.64 -4.68 -41.82
N ASP A 552 -54.32 -3.63 -41.33
CA ASP A 552 -54.01 -2.26 -40.83
C ASP A 552 -55.32 -1.79 -40.06
N ASP A 553 -55.60 -0.48 -39.96
CA ASP A 553 -56.85 0.20 -39.51
C ASP A 553 -56.96 0.51 -37.99
N GLU A 554 -56.82 1.78 -37.54
CA GLU A 554 -57.84 2.89 -37.40
C GLU A 554 -58.64 2.83 -36.07
N GLU A 555 -59.02 3.90 -35.36
CA GLU A 555 -58.68 5.35 -35.30
C GLU A 555 -59.26 5.93 -33.97
N ASP A 556 -59.04 7.23 -33.69
CA ASP A 556 -60.00 8.20 -33.08
C ASP A 556 -59.85 8.74 -31.62
N SER A 557 -60.15 10.04 -31.51
CA SER A 557 -60.47 10.93 -30.35
C SER A 557 -59.40 11.73 -29.52
N ASP A 558 -59.54 13.06 -29.62
CA ASP A 558 -58.92 14.24 -28.94
C ASP A 558 -59.98 14.91 -27.98
N PRO A 559 -59.79 16.09 -27.31
CA PRO A 559 -58.62 16.75 -26.66
C PRO A 559 -59.02 17.37 -25.26
N ASP A 560 -58.51 18.59 -24.91
CA ASP A 560 -58.74 19.46 -23.71
C ASP A 560 -58.06 19.02 -22.40
N THR A 561 -57.56 19.86 -21.45
CA THR A 561 -57.27 21.31 -21.27
C THR A 561 -56.31 21.43 -20.03
N ASP A 562 -55.66 22.53 -19.62
CA ASP A 562 -55.57 23.96 -20.04
C ASP A 562 -54.19 24.57 -19.64
N LYS A 563 -54.08 25.91 -19.51
CA LYS A 563 -52.99 26.65 -18.81
C LYS A 563 -53.50 27.43 -17.60
N ASP A 564 -52.63 27.70 -16.61
CA ASP A 564 -52.71 28.90 -15.75
C ASP A 564 -51.29 29.43 -15.45
N GLU A 565 -51.12 30.75 -15.58
CA GLU A 565 -49.98 31.57 -15.15
C GLU A 565 -50.53 32.64 -14.20
N ASP A 566 -49.93 32.83 -13.02
CA ASP A 566 -50.02 34.01 -12.13
C ASP A 566 -48.74 33.90 -11.26
N GLU A 567 -47.73 34.77 -11.33
CA GLU A 567 -47.66 36.15 -10.81
C GLU A 567 -48.01 36.27 -9.32
N ASP A 568 -46.99 36.57 -8.50
CA ASP A 568 -47.06 37.39 -7.28
C ASP A 568 -45.63 37.88 -6.96
N GLU A 569 -45.41 39.20 -7.13
CA GLU A 569 -44.30 39.95 -6.52
C GLU A 569 -44.69 40.31 -5.06
N ASP A 570 -43.81 41.04 -4.34
CA ASP A 570 -43.93 41.61 -2.97
C ASP A 570 -43.10 40.90 -1.90
N GLU A 571 -42.43 41.58 -0.96
CA GLU A 571 -41.83 42.93 -0.97
C GLU A 571 -40.71 42.93 0.10
N ASP A 572 -39.92 44.00 0.22
CA ASP A 572 -38.81 44.09 1.19
C ASP A 572 -39.29 44.10 2.66
N GLU A 573 -38.54 43.46 3.58
CA GLU A 573 -38.50 43.92 4.97
C GLU A 573 -37.08 43.86 5.55
N ASP A 574 -36.64 45.03 6.04
CA ASP A 574 -35.34 45.35 6.62
C ASP A 574 -35.42 45.21 8.15
N ASP A 575 -34.53 44.42 8.77
CA ASP A 575 -34.01 44.72 10.11
C ASP A 575 -32.84 43.78 10.49
N GLY A 576 -31.81 44.33 11.14
CA GLY A 576 -30.59 43.60 11.52
C GLY A 576 -30.46 43.32 13.02
N ALA A 577 -29.65 42.31 13.36
CA ALA A 577 -29.05 42.10 14.69
C ALA A 577 -27.77 41.23 14.59
#